data_AF-A0A538N639-F1
#
_entry.id   AF-A0A538N639-F1
#
_cell.length_a   1.000
_cell.length_b   1.000
_cell.length_c   1.000
_cell.angle_alpha   90.00
_cell.angle_beta   90.00
_cell.angle_gamma   90.00
#
_symmetry.space_group_name_H-M   'P 1'
#
loop_
_entity.id
_entity.type
_entity.pdbx_description
1 polymer ?
#
loop_
_entity_poly.entity_id
_entity_poly.type
_entity_poly.pdbx_seq_one_letter_code
_entity_poly.pdbx_strand_id
1 'polypeptide(L)'
;MVVQGKALVGGGMFEYPSLVAEHRPPDHRHERQAFTMQAYDAVKLALSAIRRAGSMDRAKVRAAIAATTSRDVTLLSGPSTFQADGTQQHSTFVPLIIRDGTFTSAPVVP
;
A
#
# COMPACT_ATOMS: atom_id res chain seq x y z
N MET A 1 29.27 -7.08 -11.59
CA MET A 1 29.38 -5.94 -12.52
C MET A 1 27.97 -5.42 -12.76
N VAL A 2 27.67 -4.19 -12.32
CA VAL A 2 26.36 -3.53 -12.51
C VAL A 2 26.49 -2.59 -13.71
N VAL A 3 25.57 -2.67 -14.68
CA VAL A 3 25.23 -1.56 -15.59
C VAL A 3 23.77 -1.67 -16.08
N GLN A 4 22.97 -0.63 -15.77
CA GLN A 4 21.80 -0.06 -16.48
C GLN A 4 20.42 -0.76 -16.53
N GLY A 5 19.58 -0.45 -15.53
CA GLY A 5 18.54 0.57 -15.76
C GLY A 5 17.31 0.23 -16.62
N LYS A 6 16.79 -1.01 -16.64
CA LYS A 6 15.45 -1.27 -17.21
C LYS A 6 14.59 -2.18 -16.33
N ALA A 7 13.45 -1.60 -15.92
CA ALA A 7 12.37 -2.24 -15.21
C ALA A 7 11.51 -3.10 -16.17
N LEU A 8 11.14 -4.29 -15.71
CA LEU A 8 10.11 -5.13 -16.32
C LEU A 8 8.75 -4.67 -15.78
N VAL A 9 7.92 -4.07 -16.63
CA VAL A 9 6.51 -3.83 -16.30
C VAL A 9 5.72 -5.10 -16.63
N GLY A 10 5.12 -5.66 -15.59
CA GLY A 10 4.52 -7.00 -15.54
C GLY A 10 4.95 -7.76 -14.28
N GLY A 11 6.08 -7.35 -13.71
CA GLY A 11 6.54 -7.61 -12.36
C GLY A 11 6.57 -6.29 -11.58
N GLY A 12 6.02 -6.28 -10.37
CA GLY A 12 5.94 -5.08 -9.56
C GLY A 12 6.46 -5.34 -8.15
N MET A 13 7.77 -5.57 -8.01
CA MET A 13 8.43 -5.23 -6.76
C MET A 13 8.60 -3.71 -6.81
N PHE A 14 7.69 -2.98 -6.17
CA PHE A 14 7.77 -1.54 -6.05
C PHE A 14 9.03 -1.21 -5.25
N GLU A 15 10.08 -0.75 -5.93
CA GLU A 15 11.13 -0.02 -5.24
C GLU A 15 10.53 1.29 -4.71
N TYR A 16 11.03 1.70 -3.55
CA TYR A 16 10.64 2.90 -2.82
C TYR A 16 11.75 3.97 -2.88
N PRO A 17 12.10 4.60 -4.02
CA PRO A 17 13.23 5.53 -4.02
C PRO A 17 12.92 6.88 -3.34
N SER A 18 11.66 7.31 -3.24
CA SER A 18 11.35 8.71 -2.91
C SER A 18 10.92 8.99 -1.47
N LEU A 19 10.64 7.97 -0.65
CA LEU A 19 10.25 8.15 0.78
C LEU A 19 11.25 7.56 1.77
N VAL A 20 12.20 6.74 1.31
CA VAL A 20 13.18 6.04 2.16
C VAL A 20 14.51 6.78 2.26
N ALA A 21 14.71 7.83 1.45
CA ALA A 21 15.98 8.53 1.34
C ALA A 21 16.28 9.45 2.55
N GLU A 22 15.29 9.90 3.32
CA GLU A 22 15.55 11.06 4.19
C GLU A 22 16.06 10.72 5.59
N HIS A 23 15.71 9.60 6.25
CA HIS A 23 16.20 9.31 7.61
C HIS A 23 16.45 7.80 7.80
N ARG A 24 17.72 7.32 7.86
CA ARG A 24 18.00 5.89 8.06
C ARG A 24 19.15 5.54 9.03
N PRO A 25 18.85 4.99 10.22
CA PRO A 25 19.76 4.16 10.99
C PRO A 25 19.76 2.69 10.52
N PRO A 26 20.80 1.90 10.85
CA PRO A 26 21.20 0.71 10.08
C PRO A 26 20.48 -0.63 10.37
N ASP A 27 19.60 -0.79 11.37
CA ASP A 27 19.30 -2.14 11.93
C ASP A 27 17.85 -2.68 11.77
N HIS A 28 16.92 -1.96 11.12
CA HIS A 28 15.50 -2.38 11.04
C HIS A 28 14.95 -2.29 9.61
N ARG A 29 15.63 -2.95 8.65
CA ARG A 29 15.52 -2.63 7.22
C ARG A 29 14.33 -3.25 6.47
N HIS A 30 13.62 -4.23 7.02
CA HIS A 30 12.61 -5.00 6.27
C HIS A 30 11.21 -5.05 6.91
N GLU A 31 11.11 -5.00 8.24
CA GLU A 31 9.82 -5.18 8.95
C GLU A 31 8.87 -3.98 8.88
N ARG A 32 9.40 -2.77 8.66
CA ARG A 32 8.59 -1.54 8.65
C ARG A 32 7.83 -1.28 7.35
N GLN A 33 7.98 -2.11 6.32
CA GLN A 33 7.51 -1.77 4.98
C GLN A 33 5.98 -1.87 4.84
N ALA A 34 5.37 -2.94 5.33
CA ALA A 34 3.92 -3.15 5.18
C ALA A 34 3.10 -2.12 5.94
N PHE A 35 3.43 -1.86 7.21
CA PHE A 35 2.69 -0.89 8.03
C PHE A 35 2.90 0.56 7.55
N THR A 36 4.11 0.90 7.07
CA THR A 36 4.37 2.24 6.51
C THR A 36 3.56 2.46 5.23
N MET A 37 3.48 1.45 4.35
CA MET A 37 2.66 1.48 3.15
C MET A 37 1.17 1.64 3.49
N GLN A 38 0.66 0.85 4.44
CA GLN A 38 -0.75 0.93 4.86
C GLN A 38 -1.09 2.30 5.48
N ALA A 39 -0.19 2.88 6.28
CA ALA A 39 -0.38 4.22 6.84
C ALA A 39 -0.42 5.29 5.74
N TYR A 40 0.47 5.21 4.75
CA TYR A 40 0.45 6.11 3.59
C TYR A 40 -0.87 6.02 2.81
N ASP A 41 -1.34 4.79 2.57
CA ASP A 41 -2.58 4.55 1.85
C ASP A 41 -3.81 5.03 2.61
N ALA A 42 -3.84 4.84 3.93
CA ALA A 42 -4.92 5.34 4.77
C ALA A 42 -5.07 6.86 4.68
N VAL A 43 -3.95 7.60 4.74
CA VAL A 43 -3.97 9.07 4.61
C VAL A 43 -4.41 9.49 3.21
N LYS A 44 -3.88 8.85 2.17
CA LYS A 44 -4.22 9.16 0.77
C LYS A 44 -5.69 8.89 0.46
N LEU A 45 -6.22 7.77 0.93
CA LEU A 45 -7.63 7.41 0.84
C LEU A 45 -8.51 8.42 1.56
N ALA A 46 -8.18 8.77 2.81
CA ALA A 46 -8.94 9.73 3.60
C ALA A 46 -8.99 11.10 2.93
N LEU A 47 -7.86 11.60 2.42
CA LEU A 47 -7.80 12.87 1.70
C LEU A 47 -8.62 12.85 0.40
N SER A 48 -8.55 11.77 -0.39
CA SER A 48 -9.38 11.60 -1.59
C SER A 48 -10.87 11.63 -1.23
N ALA A 49 -11.27 10.89 -0.19
CA ALA A 49 -12.66 10.83 0.25
C ALA A 49 -13.18 12.17 0.77
N ILE A 50 -12.40 12.89 1.58
CA ILE A 50 -12.76 14.24 2.08
C ILE A 50 -12.98 15.20 0.90
N ARG A 51 -12.12 15.16 -0.11
CA ARG A 51 -12.27 15.99 -1.33
C ARG A 51 -13.55 15.67 -2.09
N ARG A 52 -13.84 14.38 -2.33
CA ARG A 52 -15.07 13.95 -3.03
C ARG A 52 -16.34 14.23 -2.23
N ALA A 53 -16.29 14.13 -0.91
CA ALA A 53 -17.39 14.47 -0.02
C ALA A 53 -17.69 15.98 0.03
N GLY A 54 -16.74 16.83 -0.39
CA GLY A 54 -16.86 18.29 -0.36
C GLY A 54 -17.04 18.87 1.05
N SER A 55 -16.74 18.09 2.10
CA SER A 55 -16.91 18.49 3.50
C SER A 55 -16.13 17.57 4.44
N MET A 56 -15.99 18.01 5.69
CA MET A 56 -15.44 17.18 6.79
C MET A 56 -16.54 16.52 7.63
N ASP A 57 -17.78 16.50 7.15
CA ASP A 57 -18.87 15.79 7.83
C ASP A 57 -18.58 14.29 7.85
N ARG A 58 -18.64 13.70 9.05
CA ARG A 58 -18.23 12.30 9.27
C ARG A 58 -19.05 11.33 8.43
N ALA A 59 -20.36 11.55 8.32
CA ALA A 59 -21.23 10.64 7.57
C ALA A 59 -20.94 10.72 6.07
N LYS A 60 -20.76 11.93 5.53
CA LYS A 60 -20.39 12.15 4.13
C LYS A 60 -19.02 11.56 3.78
N VAL A 61 -18.02 11.75 4.64
CA VAL A 61 -16.68 11.17 4.43
C VAL A 61 -16.76 9.64 4.46
N ARG A 62 -17.49 9.05 5.40
CA ARG A 62 -17.69 7.60 5.48
C ARG A 62 -18.36 7.05 4.22
N ALA A 63 -19.40 7.72 3.74
CA ALA A 63 -20.08 7.34 2.50
C ALA A 63 -19.12 7.44 1.29
N ALA A 64 -18.30 8.49 1.22
CA ALA A 64 -17.30 8.65 0.17
C ALA A 64 -16.20 7.58 0.22
N ILE A 65 -15.76 7.15 1.41
CA ILE A 65 -14.83 6.03 1.57
C ILE A 65 -15.47 4.74 1.02
N ALA A 66 -16.69 4.41 1.44
CA ALA A 66 -17.39 3.20 0.99
C ALA A 66 -17.65 3.18 -0.52
N ALA A 67 -17.85 4.34 -1.15
CA ALA A 67 -18.03 4.48 -2.59
C ALA A 67 -16.70 4.53 -3.39
N THR A 68 -15.55 4.37 -2.75
CA THR A 68 -14.24 4.49 -3.42
C THR A 68 -13.99 3.32 -4.36
N THR A 69 -13.55 3.65 -5.58
CA THR A 69 -13.08 2.70 -6.58
C THR A 69 -11.60 2.95 -6.92
N SER A 70 -10.98 2.03 -7.66
CA SER A 70 -9.61 2.18 -8.15
C SER A 70 -9.38 3.37 -9.08
N ARG A 71 -10.45 3.99 -9.60
CA ARG A 71 -10.39 5.22 -10.40
C ARG A 71 -10.28 6.48 -9.54
N ASP A 72 -10.74 6.44 -8.30
CA ASP A 72 -10.80 7.60 -7.41
C ASP A 72 -9.48 7.85 -6.66
N VAL A 73 -8.70 6.77 -6.42
CA VAL A 73 -7.42 6.83 -5.73
C VAL A 73 -6.53 5.66 -6.13
N THR A 74 -5.30 5.97 -6.51
CA THR A 74 -4.24 4.97 -6.67
C THR A 74 -3.50 4.80 -5.35
N LEU A 75 -3.57 3.61 -4.75
CA LEU A 75 -2.88 3.27 -3.50
C LEU A 75 -1.58 2.53 -3.78
N LEU A 76 -0.63 2.63 -2.86
CA LEU A 76 0.67 1.98 -2.92
C LEU A 76 0.55 0.46 -2.74
N SER A 77 -0.38 0.00 -1.90
CA SER A 77 -0.71 -1.42 -1.73
C SER A 77 -1.51 -2.02 -2.89
N GLY A 78 -1.84 -1.23 -3.91
CA GLY A 78 -2.69 -1.62 -5.03
C GLY A 78 -4.18 -1.32 -4.84
N PRO A 79 -5.03 -1.69 -5.82
CA PRO A 79 -6.46 -1.38 -5.80
C PRO A 79 -7.16 -1.89 -4.53
N SER A 80 -7.97 -1.04 -3.90
CA SER A 80 -8.76 -1.40 -2.72
C SER A 80 -10.20 -0.90 -2.86
N THR A 81 -11.15 -1.71 -2.40
CA THR A 81 -12.57 -1.38 -2.26
C THR A 81 -13.03 -1.73 -0.85
N PHE A 82 -14.06 -1.04 -0.36
CA PHE A 82 -14.48 -1.09 1.03
C PHE A 82 -15.95 -1.44 1.17
N GLN A 83 -16.25 -2.27 2.16
CA GLN A 83 -17.60 -2.62 2.55
C GLN A 83 -18.26 -1.49 3.33
N ALA A 84 -19.58 -1.59 3.51
CA ALA A 84 -20.35 -0.60 4.26
C ALA A 84 -19.93 -0.47 5.73
N ASP A 85 -19.25 -1.45 6.32
CA ASP A 85 -18.69 -1.41 7.68
C ASP A 85 -17.26 -0.81 7.74
N GLY A 86 -16.64 -0.54 6.58
CA GLY A 86 -15.29 0.00 6.45
C GLY A 86 -14.19 -1.06 6.30
N THR A 87 -14.53 -2.35 6.29
CA THR A 87 -13.57 -3.43 6.01
C THR A 87 -13.23 -3.48 4.52
N GLN A 88 -12.03 -3.95 4.19
CA GLN A 88 -11.62 -4.11 2.79
C GLN A 88 -12.32 -5.34 2.19
N GLN A 89 -12.94 -5.17 1.02
CA GLN A 89 -13.74 -6.21 0.38
C GLN A 89 -12.89 -7.36 -0.17
N HIS A 90 -11.71 -7.04 -0.69
CA HIS A 90 -10.74 -8.00 -1.21
C HIS A 90 -9.39 -7.75 -0.54
N SER A 91 -9.10 -8.52 0.51
CA SER A 91 -7.80 -8.50 1.18
C SER A 91 -6.85 -9.48 0.52
N THR A 92 -5.75 -8.96 -0.04
CA THR A 92 -4.64 -9.79 -0.53
C THR A 92 -3.67 -10.03 0.61
N PHE A 93 -3.46 -11.31 0.94
CA PHE A 93 -2.44 -11.71 1.92
C PHE A 93 -1.17 -12.10 1.18
N VAL A 94 -0.05 -11.50 1.58
CA VAL A 94 1.27 -11.87 1.05
C VAL A 94 1.87 -12.90 2.00
N PRO A 95 1.97 -14.19 1.61
CA PRO A 95 2.61 -15.19 2.44
C PRO A 95 4.11 -14.90 2.53
N LEU A 96 4.60 -14.74 3.75
CA LEU A 96 6.02 -14.51 4.02
C LEU A 96 6.60 -15.71 4.77
N ILE A 97 7.84 -16.06 4.43
CA ILE A 97 8.64 -17.05 5.14
C ILE A 97 9.91 -16.37 5.66
N ILE A 98 10.42 -16.83 6.80
CA ILE A 98 11.69 -16.36 7.34
C ILE A 98 12.79 -17.28 6.80
N ARG A 99 13.78 -16.70 6.11
CA ARG A 99 15.01 -17.36 5.67
C ARG A 99 16.20 -16.51 6.04
N ASP A 100 17.19 -17.12 6.67
CA ASP A 100 18.45 -16.46 7.08
C ASP A 100 18.22 -15.16 7.86
N GLY A 101 17.22 -15.15 8.75
CA GLY A 101 16.86 -13.99 9.57
C GLY A 101 16.13 -12.87 8.83
N THR A 102 15.65 -13.11 7.60
CA THR A 102 14.93 -12.12 6.79
C THR A 102 13.58 -12.65 6.29
N PHE A 103 12.59 -11.75 6.17
CA PHE A 103 11.32 -12.08 5.51
C PHE A 103 11.51 -12.12 3.99
N THR A 104 11.11 -13.22 3.37
CA THR A 104 11.02 -13.37 1.91
C THR A 104 9.64 -13.90 1.53
N SER A 105 9.18 -13.65 0.31
CA SER A 105 7.88 -14.17 -0.14
C SER A 105 7.91 -15.69 -0.20
N ALA A 106 6.84 -16.33 0.26
CA ALA A 106 6.67 -17.76 0.06
C ALA A 106 6.63 -18.08 -1.44
N PRO A 107 7.19 -19.22 -1.88
CA PRO A 107 7.02 -19.68 -3.25
C PRO A 107 5.53 -19.85 -3.54
N VAL A 108 5.08 -19.37 -4.70
CA VAL A 108 3.72 -19.64 -5.20
C VAL A 108 3.66 -21.13 -5.49
N VAL A 109 2.93 -21.89 -4.68
CA VAL A 109 2.63 -23.30 -4.97
C VAL A 109 1.52 -23.29 -6.03
N PRO A 110 1.73 -23.92 -7.20
CA PRO A 110 0.71 -24.00 -8.24
C PRO A 110 -0.53 -24.79 -7.80
#